data_AF-A0A6V7VI05-F1
#
_entry.id   AF-A0A6V7VI05-F1
#
_cell.length_a   1.000
_cell.length_b   1.000
_cell.length_c   1.000
_cell.angle_alpha   90.00
_cell.angle_beta   90.00
_cell.angle_gamma   90.00
#
_symmetry.space_group_name_H-M   'P 1'
#
loop_
_entity.id
_entity.type
_entity.pdbx_description
1 polymer ?
#
loop_
_entity_poly.entity_id
_entity_poly.type
_entity_poly.pdbx_seq_one_letter_code
_entity_poly.pdbx_strand_id
1 'polypeptide(L)'
;MAPFIHSDSPNNEEAIYSLYGVVIHIGPNYRSGHFVAKVKNLKSSSDLWQLFDDKEVSRMSLEDVKHSAAYILFMRGKRHWKRKRGINNYSFNIYCINCI
;
A
#
# COMPACT_ATOMS: atom_id res chain seq x y z
N MET A 1 -12.78 -5.48 1.96
CA MET A 1 -12.88 -5.35 3.43
C MET A 1 -14.33 -5.43 3.93
N ALA A 2 -15.33 -5.64 3.05
CA ALA A 2 -16.75 -5.78 3.41
C ALA A 2 -17.06 -6.67 4.62
N PRO A 3 -16.50 -7.89 4.79
CA PRO A 3 -16.85 -8.73 5.94
C PRO A 3 -16.39 -8.17 7.30
N PHE A 4 -15.52 -7.14 7.32
CA PHE A 4 -14.98 -6.53 8.53
C PHE A 4 -15.58 -5.14 8.81
N ILE A 5 -16.65 -4.77 8.10
CA ILE A 5 -17.32 -3.48 8.26
C ILE A 5 -18.68 -3.73 8.91
N HIS A 6 -19.06 -2.84 9.81
CA HIS A 6 -20.37 -2.88 10.47
C HIS A 6 -21.49 -2.92 9.42
N SER A 7 -22.51 -3.75 9.66
CA SER A 7 -23.63 -3.99 8.72
C SER A 7 -24.30 -2.69 8.26
N ASP A 8 -24.49 -1.77 9.20
CA ASP A 8 -25.21 -0.52 8.99
C ASP A 8 -24.31 0.59 8.40
N SER A 9 -23.05 0.27 8.09
CA SER A 9 -22.16 1.22 7.44
C SER A 9 -22.66 1.48 6.03
N PRO A 10 -22.88 2.76 5.64
CA PRO A 10 -23.35 3.13 4.30
C PRO A 10 -22.36 2.76 3.18
N ASN A 11 -21.16 2.27 3.53
CA ASN A 11 -20.09 1.93 2.59
C ASN A 11 -19.76 0.43 2.58
N ASN A 12 -20.58 -0.43 3.18
CA ASN A 12 -20.29 -1.85 3.34
C ASN A 12 -20.02 -2.57 1.99
N GLU A 13 -20.85 -2.32 0.98
CA GLU A 13 -20.70 -2.91 -0.37
C GLU A 13 -19.54 -2.32 -1.19
N GLU A 14 -19.00 -1.16 -0.79
CA GLU A 14 -18.00 -0.42 -1.56
C GLU A 14 -16.60 -0.43 -0.94
N ALA A 15 -16.37 -1.33 0.01
CA ALA A 15 -15.10 -1.50 0.72
C ALA A 15 -14.05 -2.25 -0.09
N ILE A 16 -13.86 -1.82 -1.34
CA ILE A 16 -12.87 -2.36 -2.28
C ILE A 16 -11.61 -1.51 -2.20
N TYR A 17 -10.51 -2.15 -1.85
CA TYR A 17 -9.19 -1.53 -1.72
C TYR A 17 -8.22 -2.18 -2.71
N SER A 18 -7.31 -1.37 -3.22
CA SER A 18 -6.19 -1.82 -4.05
C SER A 18 -4.89 -1.51 -3.33
N LEU A 19 -4.00 -2.50 -3.28
CA LEU A 19 -2.65 -2.31 -2.77
C LEU A 19 -1.88 -1.34 -3.69
N TYR A 20 -1.17 -0.39 -3.09
CA TYR A 20 -0.33 0.55 -3.86
C TYR A 20 1.08 0.73 -3.28
N GLY A 21 1.32 0.30 -2.04
CA GLY A 21 2.65 0.34 -1.44
C GLY A 21 2.83 -0.75 -0.40
N VAL A 22 4.05 -1.28 -0.33
CA VAL A 22 4.49 -2.29 0.65
C VAL A 22 5.82 -1.82 1.21
N VAL A 23 5.97 -1.78 2.52
CA VAL A 23 7.27 -1.59 3.18
C VAL A 23 7.69 -2.91 3.78
N ILE A 24 8.94 -3.25 3.59
CA ILE A 24 9.55 -4.49 4.06
C ILE A 24 10.69 -4.12 4.98
N HIS A 25 10.76 -4.82 6.11
CA HIS A 25 11.93 -4.81 6.98
C HIS A 25 12.82 -6.01 6.64
N ILE A 26 14.06 -5.75 6.22
CA ILE A 26 15.07 -6.75 5.91
C ILE A 26 16.08 -6.74 7.05
N GLY A 27 15.99 -7.72 7.94
CA GLY A 27 16.93 -7.81 9.05
C GLY A 27 16.54 -8.86 10.07
N PRO A 28 17.47 -9.20 10.98
CA PRO A 28 17.28 -10.29 11.92
C PRO A 28 16.29 -9.97 13.05
N ASN A 29 16.08 -8.69 13.38
CA ASN A 29 15.24 -8.29 14.52
C ASN A 29 14.70 -6.86 14.36
N TYR A 30 13.78 -6.45 15.24
CA TYR A 30 13.16 -5.11 15.19
C TYR A 30 14.09 -3.94 15.55
N ARG A 31 15.27 -4.21 16.14
CA ARG A 31 16.24 -3.19 16.56
C ARG A 31 17.25 -2.86 15.48
N SER A 32 17.43 -3.74 14.51
CA SER A 32 18.41 -3.62 13.44
C SER A 32 17.93 -4.28 12.17
N GLY A 33 17.97 -3.52 11.08
CA GLY A 33 17.69 -4.00 9.74
C GLY A 33 17.57 -2.83 8.79
N HIS A 34 17.07 -3.14 7.60
CA HIS A 34 16.98 -2.21 6.48
C HIS A 34 15.55 -2.14 5.95
N PHE A 35 15.04 -0.94 5.72
CA PHE A 35 13.69 -0.77 5.21
C PHE A 35 13.72 -0.44 3.73
N VAL A 36 12.98 -1.23 2.96
CA VAL A 36 12.79 -0.98 1.53
C VAL A 36 11.30 -0.85 1.21
N ALA A 37 10.97 -0.07 0.20
CA ALA A 37 9.60 0.18 -0.21
C ALA A 37 9.33 -0.29 -1.63
N LYS A 38 8.29 -1.11 -1.81
CA LYS A 38 7.77 -1.52 -3.12
C LYS A 38 6.52 -0.70 -3.41
N VAL A 39 6.54 0.15 -4.43
CA VAL A 39 5.46 1.11 -4.72
C VAL A 39 4.96 0.92 -6.14
N LYS A 40 3.63 0.90 -6.29
CA LYS A 40 2.97 0.89 -7.59
C LYS A 40 2.99 2.28 -8.19
N ASN A 41 3.43 2.40 -9.42
CA ASN A 41 3.37 3.65 -10.16
C ASN A 41 1.92 3.93 -10.59
N LEU A 42 1.26 4.85 -9.88
CA LEU A 42 -0.14 5.19 -10.12
C LEU A 42 -0.38 6.08 -11.34
N LYS A 43 0.69 6.63 -11.95
CA LYS A 43 0.60 7.44 -13.17
C LYS A 43 0.72 6.58 -14.44
N SER A 44 1.27 5.37 -14.33
CA SER A 44 1.35 4.45 -15.44
C SER A 44 -0.01 3.81 -15.71
N SER A 45 -0.36 3.65 -17.00
CA SER A 45 -1.51 2.84 -17.42
C SER A 45 -1.24 1.34 -17.27
N SER A 46 0.03 0.94 -17.18
CA SER A 46 0.47 -0.44 -16.92
C SER A 46 0.70 -0.69 -15.42
N ASP A 47 0.66 -1.96 -15.01
CA ASP A 47 0.92 -2.39 -13.63
C ASP A 47 2.43 -2.37 -13.31
N LEU A 48 3.01 -1.16 -13.32
CA LEU A 48 4.44 -0.94 -13.08
C LEU A 48 4.71 -0.82 -11.58
N TRP A 49 5.56 -1.69 -11.07
CA TRP A 49 6.04 -1.66 -9.69
C TRP A 49 7.52 -1.29 -9.63
N GLN A 50 7.88 -0.58 -8.58
CA GLN A 50 9.23 -0.10 -8.35
C GLN A 50 9.65 -0.42 -6.91
N LEU A 51 10.86 -0.92 -6.76
CA LEU A 51 11.53 -1.08 -5.48
C LEU A 51 12.39 0.16 -5.23
N PHE A 52 12.24 0.73 -4.04
CA PHE A 52 13.01 1.85 -3.52
C PHE A 52 13.85 1.33 -2.35
N ASP A 53 15.16 1.36 -2.55
CA ASP A 53 16.18 0.94 -1.59
C ASP A 53 17.14 2.13 -1.39
N ASP A 54 16.84 2.97 -0.41
CA ASP A 54 17.47 4.26 -0.15
C ASP A 54 17.62 5.13 -1.42
N LYS A 55 18.82 5.14 -2.01
CA LYS A 55 19.18 5.91 -3.20
C LYS A 55 18.95 5.15 -4.51
N GLU A 56 18.73 3.85 -4.44
CA GLU A 56 18.54 2.98 -5.58
C GLU A 56 17.06 2.74 -5.86
N VAL A 57 16.69 2.85 -7.14
CA VAL A 57 15.33 2.60 -7.59
C VAL A 57 15.38 1.62 -8.75
N SER A 58 14.70 0.49 -8.60
CA SER A 58 14.65 -0.56 -9.63
C SER A 58 13.21 -0.92 -9.97
N ARG A 59 12.99 -1.44 -11.18
CA ARG A 59 11.69 -1.97 -11.59
C ARG A 59 11.55 -3.40 -11.09
N MET A 60 10.31 -3.78 -10.78
CA MET A 60 10.02 -5.13 -10.32
C MET A 60 8.67 -5.62 -10.85
N SER A 61 8.47 -6.94 -10.78
CA SER A 61 7.22 -7.56 -11.19
C SER A 61 6.18 -7.51 -10.07
N LEU A 62 4.90 -7.68 -10.41
CA LEU A 62 3.83 -7.82 -9.42
C LEU A 62 3.99 -9.10 -8.58
N GLU A 63 4.58 -10.16 -9.14
CA GLU A 63 4.79 -11.42 -8.45
C GLU A 63 5.75 -11.26 -7.28
N ASP A 64 6.85 -10.52 -7.50
CA ASP A 64 7.82 -10.17 -6.45
C ASP A 64 7.21 -9.31 -5.33
N VAL A 65 6.13 -8.58 -5.62
CA VAL A 65 5.41 -7.80 -4.60
C VAL A 65 4.56 -8.73 -3.74
N LYS A 66 3.85 -9.69 -4.35
CA LYS A 66 2.92 -10.60 -3.65
C LYS A 66 3.62 -11.52 -2.64
N HIS A 67 4.84 -11.96 -2.94
CA HIS A 67 5.60 -12.89 -2.07
C HIS A 67 6.45 -12.18 -1.00
N SER A 68 6.19 -10.91 -0.73
CA SER A 68 6.94 -10.13 0.26
C SER A 68 6.49 -10.41 1.69
N ALA A 69 7.44 -10.53 2.61
CA ALA A 69 7.19 -10.42 4.05
C ALA A 69 6.89 -8.95 4.41
N ALA A 70 5.67 -8.50 4.14
CA ALA A 70 5.27 -7.11 4.33
C ALA A 70 5.25 -6.74 5.82
N TYR A 71 5.88 -5.60 6.14
CA TYR A 71 5.84 -4.98 7.46
C TYR A 71 4.73 -3.92 7.54
N ILE A 72 4.63 -3.05 6.52
CA ILE A 72 3.54 -2.06 6.42
C ILE A 72 2.89 -2.18 5.05
N LEU A 73 1.55 -2.15 5.02
CA LEU A 73 0.77 -2.16 3.79
C LEU A 73 0.03 -0.84 3.60
N PHE A 74 0.16 -0.28 2.41
CA PHE A 74 -0.57 0.90 1.98
C PHE A 74 -1.65 0.51 0.99
N MET A 75 -2.90 0.69 1.43
CA MET A 75 -4.11 0.33 0.70
C MET A 75 -4.87 1.59 0.29
N ARG A 76 -5.39 1.63 -0.94
CA ARG A 76 -6.19 2.74 -1.45
C ARG A 76 -7.60 2.27 -1.79
N GLY A 77 -8.61 2.90 -1.18
CA GLY A 77 -10.02 2.60 -1.46
C GLY A 77 -10.46 3.16 -2.83
N LYS A 78 -11.35 2.45 -3.53
CA LYS A 78 -11.85 2.87 -4.86
C LYS A 78 -12.68 4.18 -4.82
N ARG A 79 -13.35 4.48 -3.70
CA ARG A 79 -14.22 5.65 -3.55
C ARG A 79 -13.49 7.00 -3.58
N HIS A 80 -12.19 7.04 -3.28
CA HIS A 80 -11.41 8.28 -3.27
C HIS A 80 -11.07 8.81 -4.68
N TRP A 81 -11.31 8.06 -5.76
CA TRP A 81 -10.98 8.50 -7.12
C TRP A 81 -12.03 9.41 -7.79
N LYS A 82 -13.21 9.64 -7.18
CA LYS A 82 -14.07 10.75 -7.62
C LYS A 82 -13.47 12.08 -7.13
N ARG A 83 -12.45 12.58 -7.84
CA ARG A 83 -11.93 13.95 -7.68
C ARG A 83 -13.10 14.93 -7.83
N LYS A 84 -13.51 15.56 -6.72
CA LYS A 84 -13.85 16.99 -6.82
C LYS A 84 -12.58 17.68 -7.27
N ARG A 85 -12.62 18.33 -8.44
CA ARG A 85 -11.54 19.20 -8.93
C ARG A 85 -11.35 20.30 -7.89
N GLY A 86 -10.29 20.23 -7.10
CA GLY A 86 -9.88 21.28 -6.18
C GLY A 86 -9.52 20.75 -4.80
N ILE A 87 -8.29 21.06 -4.39
CA ILE A 87 -7.70 20.89 -3.04
C ILE A 87 -7.05 19.50 -2.80
N ASN A 88 -5.72 19.53 -2.74
CA ASN A 88 -4.84 18.41 -2.43
C ASN A 88 -4.93 18.10 -0.93
N ASN A 89 -5.77 17.14 -0.55
CA ASN A 89 -5.72 16.54 0.78
C ASN A 89 -5.50 15.03 0.62
N TYR A 90 -4.25 14.60 0.76
CA TYR A 90 -3.89 13.19 0.77
C TYR A 90 -4.13 12.66 2.19
N SER A 91 -5.28 12.02 2.43
CA SER A 91 -5.51 11.24 3.64
C SER A 91 -4.97 9.82 3.41
N PHE A 92 -3.89 9.48 4.10
CA PHE A 92 -3.22 8.19 4.02
C PHE A 92 -3.73 7.27 5.13
N ASN A 93 -4.30 6.11 4.78
CA ASN A 93 -4.54 5.03 5.74
C ASN A 93 -3.30 4.15 5.80
N ILE A 94 -2.61 4.17 6.94
CA ILE A 94 -1.42 3.35 7.23
C ILE A 94 -1.89 2.14 8.03
N TYR A 95 -1.68 0.94 7.51
CA TYR A 95 -1.92 -0.29 8.25
C TYR A 95 -0.56 -0.90 8.61
N CYS A 96 -0.20 -0.83 9.89
CA CYS A 96 0.99 -1.47 10.44
C CYS A 96 0.67 -2.93 10.75
N ILE A 97 1.38 -3.89 10.17
CA ILE A 97 1.24 -5.30 10.51
C ILE A 97 2.48 -5.64 11.32
N ASN A 98 2.29 -5.79 12.64
CA ASN A 98 3.29 -6.10 13.69
C ASN A 98 3.92 -4.89 14.42
N CYS A 99 3.13 -4.27 15.28
CA CYS A 99 3.64 -3.80 16.58
C CYS A 99 3.38 -4.93 17.60
N ILE A 100 4.45 -5.57 18.07
CA ILE A 100 4.47 -6.31 19.34
C ILE A 100 4.86 -5.31 20.41
#